data_AF-A0A1Y6BXW1-F1
#
_entry.id   AF-A0A1Y6BXW1-F1
#
_cell.length_a   1.000
_cell.length_b   1.000
_cell.length_c   1.000
_cell.angle_alpha   90.00
_cell.angle_beta   90.00
_cell.angle_gamma   90.00
#
_symmetry.space_group_name_H-M   'P 1'
#
loop_
_entity.id
_entity.type
_entity.pdbx_description
1 polymer ?
#
loop_
_entity_poly.entity_id
_entity_poly.type
_entity_poly.pdbx_seq_one_letter_code
_entity_poly.pdbx_strand_id
1 'polypeptide(L)'
;MLQEAIASLLLFAIQATGYAPTGWQPEVRVVPAGEIAELFDRVNGPGGGPGGGLAGRHGREVGAFYLPGERTIYLNAAIGDPDERDSLLVHELVHELQIADGAQLRVPCEARLEAEAYAVQARFLRRRGRDDLALPYSLAGLLMGDCRPEPQPG
;
A
#
# COMPACT_ATOMS: atom_id res chain seq x y z
N MET A 1 4.66 21.31 -3.47
CA MET A 1 4.12 21.07 -2.10
C MET A 1 3.62 19.62 -2.00
N LEU A 2 3.60 18.95 -0.83
CA LEU A 2 3.30 17.51 -0.69
C LEU A 2 2.07 17.02 -1.50
N GLN A 3 1.06 17.87 -1.62
CA GLN A 3 -0.17 17.60 -2.38
C GLN A 3 0.01 17.54 -3.91
N GLU A 4 0.92 18.32 -4.47
CA GLU A 4 1.30 18.23 -5.90
C GLU A 4 2.10 16.95 -6.19
N ALA A 5 2.85 16.47 -5.19
CA ALA A 5 3.54 15.19 -5.29
C ALA A 5 2.53 14.03 -5.33
N ILE A 6 1.50 14.05 -4.46
CA ILE A 6 0.45 13.01 -4.44
C ILE A 6 -0.26 12.89 -5.80
N ALA A 7 -0.65 14.00 -6.43
CA ALA A 7 -1.28 13.98 -7.75
C ALA A 7 -0.39 13.29 -8.81
N SER A 8 0.92 13.55 -8.76
CA SER A 8 1.90 12.93 -9.68
C SER A 8 2.08 11.44 -9.40
N LEU A 9 2.10 11.04 -8.13
CA LEU A 9 2.18 9.63 -7.71
C LEU A 9 0.90 8.87 -8.07
N LEU A 10 -0.27 9.48 -7.92
CA LEU A 10 -1.55 8.90 -8.32
C LEU A 10 -1.61 8.70 -9.84
N LEU A 11 -1.17 9.68 -10.63
CA LEU A 11 -1.05 9.53 -12.08
C LEU A 11 -0.11 8.38 -12.47
N PHE A 12 1.01 8.22 -11.75
CA PHE A 12 1.89 7.08 -11.94
C PHE A 12 1.16 5.76 -11.63
N ALA A 13 0.47 5.66 -10.50
CA ALA A 13 -0.27 4.47 -10.10
C ALA A 13 -1.34 4.09 -11.14
N ILE A 14 -2.14 5.07 -11.61
CA ILE A 14 -3.14 4.91 -12.68
C ILE A 14 -2.50 4.36 -13.96
N GLN A 15 -1.37 4.94 -14.40
CA GLN A 15 -0.67 4.46 -15.60
C GLN A 15 -0.07 3.06 -15.42
N ALA A 16 0.30 2.71 -14.19
CA ALA A 16 0.94 1.44 -13.89
C ALA A 16 -0.07 0.28 -13.82
N THR A 17 -1.27 0.52 -13.30
CA THR A 17 -2.33 -0.48 -13.08
C THR A 17 -3.37 -0.51 -14.20
N GLY A 18 -3.64 0.64 -14.83
CA GLY A 18 -4.74 0.79 -15.79
C GLY A 18 -6.11 1.04 -15.14
N TYR A 19 -6.18 1.20 -13.82
CA TYR A 19 -7.43 1.56 -13.15
C TYR A 19 -7.91 2.96 -13.54
N ALA A 20 -9.23 3.15 -13.55
CA ALA A 20 -9.81 4.45 -13.88
C ALA A 20 -9.48 5.49 -12.78
N PRO A 21 -9.30 6.77 -13.14
CA PRO A 21 -9.19 7.83 -12.14
C PRO A 21 -10.44 7.89 -11.27
N THR A 22 -10.26 7.99 -9.95
CA THR A 22 -11.38 8.01 -9.00
C THR A 22 -12.13 9.34 -8.96
N GLY A 23 -11.54 10.41 -9.53
CA GLY A 23 -12.08 11.77 -9.51
C GLY A 23 -11.88 12.49 -8.18
N TRP A 24 -11.21 11.86 -7.21
CA TRP A 24 -10.81 12.42 -5.94
C TRP A 24 -9.37 11.99 -5.60
N GLN A 25 -8.80 12.53 -4.52
CA GLN A 25 -7.48 12.14 -4.02
C GLN A 25 -7.63 11.81 -2.53
N PRO A 26 -6.97 10.75 -2.02
CA PRO A 26 -7.01 10.46 -0.61
C PRO A 26 -6.28 11.54 0.19
N GLU A 27 -6.75 11.78 1.42
CA GLU A 27 -6.01 12.62 2.37
C GLU A 27 -4.74 11.88 2.77
N VAL A 28 -3.60 12.57 2.88
CA VAL A 28 -2.37 12.00 3.43
C VAL A 28 -2.11 12.63 4.80
N ARG A 29 -2.12 11.81 5.85
CA ARG A 29 -1.82 12.20 7.22
C ARG A 29 -0.46 11.65 7.63
N VAL A 30 0.48 12.57 7.88
CA VAL A 30 1.79 12.22 8.41
C VAL A 30 1.71 12.13 9.92
N VAL A 31 2.04 10.97 10.49
CA VAL A 31 1.90 10.67 11.92
C VAL A 31 3.18 10.07 12.50
N PRO A 32 3.48 10.26 13.80
CA PRO A 32 4.63 9.63 14.45
C PRO A 32 4.62 8.10 14.39
N ALA A 33 5.79 7.47 14.43
CA ALA A 33 5.95 6.01 14.33
C ALA A 33 5.16 5.22 15.39
N GLY A 34 5.05 5.73 16.63
CA GLY A 34 4.24 5.10 17.67
C GLY A 34 2.74 5.19 17.36
N GLU A 35 2.29 6.34 16.87
CA GLU A 35 0.87 6.58 16.56
C GLU A 35 0.41 5.75 15.37
N ILE A 36 1.22 5.65 14.30
CA ILE A 36 0.84 4.83 13.13
C ILE A 36 0.71 3.35 13.49
N ALA A 37 1.57 2.83 14.36
CA ALA A 37 1.49 1.44 14.83
C ALA A 37 0.21 1.19 15.65
N GLU A 38 -0.13 2.11 16.57
CA GLU A 38 -1.36 2.02 17.36
C GLU A 38 -2.63 2.17 16.49
N LEU A 39 -2.61 3.05 15.49
CA LEU A 39 -3.70 3.20 14.53
C LEU A 39 -3.87 1.92 13.71
N PHE A 40 -2.78 1.36 13.20
CA PHE A 40 -2.78 0.12 12.43
C PHE A 40 -3.35 -1.05 13.23
N ASP A 41 -2.90 -1.24 14.48
CA ASP A 41 -3.38 -2.33 15.34
C ASP A 41 -4.85 -2.17 15.73
N ARG A 42 -5.34 -0.93 15.85
CA ARG A 42 -6.76 -0.64 16.13
C ARG A 42 -7.66 -0.99 14.94
N VAL A 43 -7.18 -0.75 13.73
CA VAL A 43 -7.93 -1.01 12.48
C VAL A 43 -7.92 -2.51 12.14
N ASN A 44 -6.76 -3.16 12.23
CA ASN A 44 -6.55 -4.53 11.76
C ASN A 44 -6.52 -5.58 12.88
N GLY A 45 -6.67 -5.16 14.13
CA GLY A 45 -6.44 -6.01 15.30
C GLY A 45 -4.94 -6.24 15.60
N PRO A 46 -4.61 -6.70 16.82
CA PRO A 46 -3.23 -6.97 17.20
C PRO A 46 -2.63 -8.07 16.30
N GLY A 47 -1.60 -7.72 15.53
CA GLY A 47 -0.91 -8.66 14.63
C GLY A 47 -1.37 -8.65 13.16
N GLY A 48 -2.31 -7.78 12.77
CA GLY A 48 -2.72 -7.62 11.36
C GLY A 48 -3.63 -8.73 10.84
N GLY A 49 -4.69 -9.07 11.60
CA GLY A 49 -5.74 -10.02 11.19
C GLY A 49 -6.79 -9.38 10.26
N PRO A 50 -7.79 -10.15 9.76
CA PRO A 50 -8.42 -10.02 8.43
C PRO A 50 -9.38 -8.82 8.24
N GLY A 51 -9.20 -7.74 9.00
CA GLY A 51 -10.06 -6.57 9.02
C GLY A 51 -9.50 -5.39 8.24
N GLY A 52 -9.73 -5.36 6.93
CA GLY A 52 -10.00 -4.12 6.18
C GLY A 52 -8.83 -3.19 5.84
N GLY A 53 -7.59 -3.49 6.23
CA GLY A 53 -6.39 -2.82 5.74
C GLY A 53 -5.59 -3.74 4.82
N LEU A 54 -5.42 -3.32 3.57
CA LEU A 54 -4.52 -3.94 2.58
C LEU A 54 -3.04 -3.62 2.92
N ALA A 55 -2.64 -3.76 4.17
CA ALA A 55 -1.32 -3.33 4.62
C ALA A 55 -0.68 -4.45 5.44
N GLY A 56 0.33 -5.10 4.86
CA GLY A 56 1.18 -6.05 5.55
C GLY A 56 2.14 -5.36 6.52
N ARG A 57 2.31 -5.89 7.74
CA ARG A 57 3.44 -5.53 8.62
C ARG A 57 4.75 -6.02 7.99
N HIS A 58 5.46 -5.16 7.28
CA HIS A 58 6.84 -5.45 6.90
C HIS A 58 7.79 -5.17 8.05
N GLY A 59 8.30 -6.24 8.68
CA GLY A 59 9.56 -6.19 9.43
C GLY A 59 9.68 -5.05 10.46
N ARG A 60 8.82 -5.06 11.47
CA ARG A 60 8.86 -4.29 12.75
C ARG A 60 8.33 -2.86 12.80
N GLU A 61 8.06 -2.15 11.70
CA GLU A 61 7.37 -0.83 11.75
C GLU A 61 6.40 -0.65 10.58
N VAL A 62 5.25 -0.02 10.84
CA VAL A 62 4.26 0.32 9.81
C VAL A 62 4.76 1.59 9.10
N GLY A 63 5.07 1.47 7.81
CA GLY A 63 5.57 2.59 7.00
C GLY A 63 4.44 3.49 6.50
N ALA A 64 3.41 2.88 5.93
CA ALA A 64 2.16 3.54 5.56
C ALA A 64 1.02 2.52 5.60
N PHE A 65 -0.22 3.00 5.61
CA PHE A 65 -1.40 2.18 5.29
C PHE A 65 -2.57 3.06 4.83
N TYR A 66 -3.37 2.54 3.92
CA TYR A 66 -4.62 3.15 3.48
C TYR A 66 -5.80 2.68 4.34
N LEU A 67 -6.63 3.63 4.78
CA LEU A 67 -7.89 3.37 5.48
C LEU A 67 -9.09 3.71 4.57
N PRO A 68 -9.77 2.70 3.98
CA PRO A 68 -10.79 2.93 2.97
C PRO A 68 -12.02 3.70 3.48
N GLY A 69 -12.41 3.46 4.73
CA GLY A 69 -13.58 4.10 5.34
C GLY A 69 -13.44 5.62 5.50
N GLU A 70 -12.21 6.09 5.71
CA GLU A 70 -11.89 7.52 5.85
C GLU A 70 -11.30 8.12 4.58
N ARG A 71 -10.89 7.29 3.62
CA ARG A 71 -10.17 7.71 2.41
C ARG A 71 -8.86 8.43 2.74
N THR A 72 -8.15 7.90 3.73
CA THR A 72 -6.94 8.50 4.29
C THR A 72 -5.79 7.52 4.18
N ILE A 73 -4.65 7.99 3.70
CA ILE A 73 -3.36 7.31 3.80
C ILE A 73 -2.64 7.86 5.02
N TYR A 74 -2.33 6.98 5.97
CA TYR A 74 -1.47 7.31 7.11
C TYR A 74 -0.03 6.99 6.74
N LEU A 75 0.88 7.94 6.94
CA LEU A 75 2.29 7.85 6.57
C LEU A 75 3.18 8.11 7.79
N ASN A 76 4.16 7.23 8.02
CA ASN A 76 5.07 7.35 9.14
C ASN A 76 6.05 8.52 8.95
N ALA A 77 6.02 9.46 9.89
CA ALA A 77 6.88 10.64 9.92
C ALA A 77 8.38 10.31 10.05
N ALA A 78 8.73 9.10 10.50
CA ALA A 78 10.12 8.67 10.66
C ALA A 78 10.80 8.32 9.33
N ILE A 79 10.05 8.18 8.23
CA ILE A 79 10.63 7.87 6.91
C ILE A 79 11.32 9.12 6.37
N GLY A 80 12.65 9.12 6.46
CA GLY A 80 13.50 10.23 6.01
C GLY A 80 13.86 10.21 4.53
N ASP A 81 13.92 9.03 3.89
CA ASP A 81 14.24 8.88 2.47
C ASP A 81 13.01 9.26 1.60
N PRO A 82 13.08 10.31 0.76
CA PRO A 82 11.97 10.70 -0.09
C PRO A 82 11.54 9.63 -1.09
N ASP A 83 12.46 8.84 -1.63
CA ASP A 83 12.11 7.79 -2.61
C ASP A 83 11.38 6.63 -1.92
N GLU A 84 11.80 6.26 -0.72
CA GLU A 84 11.13 5.26 0.10
C GLU A 84 9.71 5.72 0.47
N ARG A 85 9.59 6.95 0.99
CA ARG A 85 8.31 7.59 1.33
C ARG A 85 7.37 7.62 0.14
N ASP A 86 7.83 8.12 -1.01
CA ASP A 86 7.01 8.24 -2.21
C ASP A 86 6.62 6.87 -2.77
N SER A 87 7.49 5.85 -2.62
CA SER A 87 7.16 4.47 -3.00
C SER A 87 6.05 3.86 -2.14
N LEU A 88 6.06 4.13 -0.84
CA LEU A 88 5.00 3.69 0.07
C LEU A 88 3.68 4.39 -0.25
N LEU A 89 3.72 5.69 -0.57
CA LEU A 89 2.53 6.39 -1.05
C LEU A 89 1.98 5.78 -2.35
N VAL A 90 2.85 5.40 -3.29
CA VAL A 90 2.43 4.70 -4.53
C VAL A 90 1.74 3.38 -4.20
N HIS A 91 2.27 2.60 -3.25
CA HIS A 91 1.65 1.36 -2.78
C HIS A 91 0.23 1.59 -2.28
N GLU A 92 0.06 2.55 -1.37
CA GLU A 92 -1.25 2.86 -0.79
C GLU A 92 -2.25 3.46 -1.81
N LEU A 93 -1.76 4.24 -2.78
CA LEU A 93 -2.59 4.74 -3.89
C LEU A 93 -3.06 3.61 -4.80
N VAL A 94 -2.30 2.53 -4.97
CA VAL A 94 -2.79 1.34 -5.69
C VAL A 94 -3.97 0.72 -4.94
N HIS A 95 -3.93 0.63 -3.61
CA HIS A 95 -5.06 0.13 -2.84
C HIS A 95 -6.31 1.01 -2.94
N GLU A 96 -6.16 2.33 -2.95
CA GLU A 96 -7.26 3.26 -3.23
C GLU A 96 -7.90 2.95 -4.60
N LEU A 97 -7.08 2.81 -5.65
CA LEU A 97 -7.55 2.52 -7.01
C LEU A 97 -8.22 1.14 -7.10
N GLN A 98 -7.65 0.11 -6.49
CA GLN A 98 -8.20 -1.24 -6.44
C GLN A 98 -9.60 -1.23 -5.82
N ILE A 99 -9.76 -0.55 -4.69
CA ILE A 99 -11.04 -0.46 -3.99
C ILE A 99 -12.07 0.31 -4.81
N ALA A 100 -11.67 1.43 -5.41
CA ALA A 100 -12.54 2.24 -6.25
C ALA A 100 -13.00 1.50 -7.52
N ASP A 101 -12.13 0.67 -8.11
CA ASP A 101 -12.43 -0.16 -9.28
C ASP A 101 -13.15 -1.47 -8.93
N GLY A 102 -13.32 -1.79 -7.63
CA GLY A 102 -13.92 -3.03 -7.16
C GLY A 102 -13.06 -4.27 -7.45
N ALA A 103 -11.74 -4.12 -7.56
CA ALA A 103 -10.80 -5.21 -7.86
C ALA A 103 -10.85 -6.35 -6.83
N GLN A 104 -11.09 -6.02 -5.56
CA GLN A 104 -11.31 -6.96 -4.47
C GLN A 104 -12.49 -7.93 -4.69
N LEU A 105 -13.46 -7.55 -5.52
CA LEU A 105 -14.59 -8.41 -5.87
C LEU A 105 -14.27 -9.38 -7.02
N ARG A 106 -13.14 -9.20 -7.71
CA ARG A 106 -12.76 -9.96 -8.91
C ARG A 106 -11.54 -10.84 -8.70
N VAL A 107 -10.73 -10.57 -7.68
CA VAL A 107 -9.57 -11.41 -7.34
C VAL A 107 -9.95 -12.56 -6.41
N PRO A 108 -9.25 -13.70 -6.49
CA PRO A 108 -9.52 -14.86 -5.62
C PRO A 108 -9.08 -14.66 -4.16
N CYS A 109 -8.18 -13.71 -3.88
CA CYS A 109 -7.71 -13.42 -2.53
C CYS A 109 -7.09 -12.02 -2.46
N GLU A 110 -7.05 -11.42 -1.26
CA GLU A 110 -6.41 -10.12 -1.01
C GLU A 110 -4.92 -10.12 -1.33
N ALA A 111 -4.23 -11.25 -1.13
CA ALA A 111 -2.81 -11.36 -1.40
C ALA A 111 -2.42 -11.11 -2.88
N ARG A 112 -3.37 -11.26 -3.81
CA ARG A 112 -3.18 -10.86 -5.22
C ARG A 112 -3.15 -9.35 -5.41
N LEU A 113 -3.97 -8.62 -4.65
CA LEU A 113 -3.99 -7.16 -4.66
C LEU A 113 -2.72 -6.59 -4.03
N GLU A 114 -2.28 -7.18 -2.90
CA GLU A 114 -0.98 -6.86 -2.29
C GLU A 114 0.17 -7.06 -3.28
N ALA A 115 0.19 -8.21 -3.95
CA ALA A 115 1.25 -8.52 -4.90
C ALA A 115 1.32 -7.51 -6.07
N GLU A 116 0.17 -7.04 -6.55
CA GLU A 116 0.11 -5.96 -7.54
C GLU A 116 0.66 -4.65 -6.98
N ALA A 117 0.25 -4.24 -5.79
CA ALA A 117 0.72 -3.03 -5.13
C ALA A 117 2.25 -3.02 -4.96
N TYR A 118 2.83 -4.13 -4.48
CA TYR A 118 4.28 -4.29 -4.39
C TYR A 118 4.98 -4.27 -5.75
N ALA A 119 4.38 -4.87 -6.79
CA ALA A 119 4.93 -4.84 -8.13
C ALA A 119 4.99 -3.41 -8.69
N VAL A 120 3.95 -2.61 -8.45
CA VAL A 120 3.90 -1.20 -8.84
C VAL A 120 4.88 -0.35 -8.01
N GLN A 121 4.97 -0.58 -6.69
CA GLN A 121 5.94 0.07 -5.81
C GLN A 121 7.38 -0.19 -6.27
N ALA A 122 7.73 -1.45 -6.54
CA ALA A 122 9.05 -1.82 -7.05
C ALA A 122 9.31 -1.16 -8.42
N ARG A 123 8.33 -1.13 -9.33
CA ARG A 123 8.45 -0.47 -10.63
C ARG A 123 8.72 1.03 -10.49
N PHE A 124 8.09 1.70 -9.53
CA PHE A 124 8.34 3.11 -9.22
C PHE A 124 9.80 3.34 -8.82
N LEU A 125 10.28 2.56 -7.85
CA LEU A 125 11.66 2.67 -7.33
C LEU A 125 12.71 2.40 -8.42
N ARG A 126 12.50 1.38 -9.28
CA ARG A 126 13.39 1.10 -10.41
C ARG A 126 13.49 2.27 -11.39
N ARG A 127 12.38 2.97 -11.66
CA ARG A 127 12.39 4.17 -12.52
C ARG A 127 13.16 5.34 -11.91
N ARG A 128 13.34 5.34 -10.59
CA ARG A 128 14.17 6.31 -9.84
C ARG A 128 15.63 5.85 -9.70
N GLY A 129 16.00 4.69 -10.25
CA GLY A 129 17.34 4.11 -10.10
C GLY A 129 17.61 3.51 -8.72
N ARG A 130 16.56 3.24 -7.94
CA ARG A 130 16.63 2.67 -6.58
C ARG A 130 16.37 1.17 -6.58
N ASP A 131 17.17 0.41 -7.33
CA ASP A 131 17.07 -1.06 -7.37
C ASP A 131 17.33 -1.71 -5.99
N ASP A 132 18.13 -1.05 -5.16
CA ASP A 132 18.41 -1.42 -3.77
C ASP A 132 17.12 -1.49 -2.94
N LEU A 133 16.26 -0.47 -3.06
CA LEU A 133 14.96 -0.43 -2.40
C LEU A 133 13.91 -1.28 -3.13
N ALA A 134 13.99 -1.39 -4.45
CA ALA A 134 12.98 -2.10 -5.24
C ALA A 134 13.02 -3.63 -5.05
N LEU A 135 14.19 -4.20 -4.76
CA LEU A 135 14.39 -5.65 -4.70
C LEU A 135 13.57 -6.32 -3.57
N PRO A 136 13.58 -5.83 -2.31
CA PRO A 136 12.73 -6.36 -1.25
C PRO A 136 11.25 -6.40 -1.63
N TYR A 137 10.71 -5.33 -2.21
CA TYR A 137 9.31 -5.27 -2.62
C TYR A 137 9.00 -6.18 -3.81
N SER A 138 9.92 -6.31 -4.77
CA SER A 138 9.79 -7.28 -5.86
C SER A 138 9.65 -8.70 -5.32
N LEU A 139 10.47 -9.05 -4.31
CA LEU A 139 10.41 -10.36 -3.67
C LEU A 139 9.12 -10.55 -2.86
N ALA A 140 8.71 -9.53 -2.10
CA ALA A 140 7.47 -9.56 -1.33
C ALA A 140 6.26 -9.85 -2.23
N GLY A 141 6.12 -9.14 -3.36
CA GLY A 141 5.03 -9.36 -4.30
C GLY A 141 5.01 -10.78 -4.90
N LEU A 142 6.19 -11.34 -5.21
CA LEU A 142 6.30 -12.72 -5.69
C LEU A 142 5.91 -13.76 -4.63
N LEU A 143 6.27 -13.53 -3.37
CA LEU A 143 6.00 -14.47 -2.28
C LEU A 143 4.55 -14.43 -1.79
N MET A 144 3.91 -13.26 -1.84
CA MET A 144 2.54 -13.10 -1.33
C MET A 144 1.46 -13.42 -2.37
N GLY A 145 1.74 -13.32 -3.67
CA GLY A 145 0.73 -13.53 -4.72
C GLY A 145 0.10 -14.93 -4.80
N ASP A 146 0.60 -15.89 -4.03
CA ASP A 146 0.01 -17.23 -3.91
C ASP A 146 -1.22 -17.20 -3.00
N CYS A 147 -2.41 -17.30 -3.62
CA CYS A 147 -3.65 -17.57 -2.90
C CYS A 147 -3.64 -19.00 -2.35
N ARG A 148 -2.98 -19.21 -1.22
CA ARG A 148 -3.18 -20.46 -0.47
C ARG A 148 -4.52 -20.38 0.24
N PRO A 149 -5.36 -21.42 0.14
CA PRO A 149 -6.56 -21.49 0.97
C PRO A 149 -6.12 -21.51 2.44
N GLU A 150 -6.73 -20.67 3.27
CA GLU A 150 -6.61 -20.83 4.73
C GLU A 150 -7.05 -22.25 5.10
N PRO A 151 -6.30 -22.99 5.94
CA PRO A 151 -6.79 -24.23 6.48
C PRO A 151 -8.04 -23.94 7.32
N GLN A 152 -9.19 -24.46 6.90
CA GLN A 152 -10.40 -24.34 7.71
C GLN A 152 -10.18 -25.05 9.05
N PRO A 153 -10.52 -24.42 10.20
CA PRO A 153 -10.60 -25.14 11.45
C PRO A 153 -11.72 -26.19 11.32
N GLY A 154 -11.36 -27.46 11.48
CA GLY A 154 -12.30 -28.59 11.46
C GLY A 154 -13.12 -28.72 12.73
#